data_AF-A0A0G4I2Q8-F1
#
_entry.id   AF-A0A0G4I2Q8-F1
#
_cell.length_a   1.000
_cell.length_b   1.000
_cell.length_c   1.000
_cell.angle_alpha   90.00
_cell.angle_beta   90.00
_cell.angle_gamma   90.00
#
_symmetry.space_group_name_H-M   'P 1'
#
loop_
_entity.id
_entity.type
_entity.pdbx_description
1 polymer ?
#
loop_
_entity_poly.entity_id
_entity_poly.type
_entity_poly.pdbx_seq_one_letter_code
_entity_poly.pdbx_strand_id
1 'polypeptide(L)'
;MVGSPPNFVKGQAEEGSVVPEGESLDISCDSDSGFFPPFGMPIEAQSLVCRGAQEGFSQRVLECFSTAICQEGEWSPLDFKCARSCSPFPVEELEERGAQVKAVSAEELKSSPLLYAHGAVVTMSCPSGMAGMRGEAGQAVKCFDGKWEERTLHCTGRHAEMCFEK
;
A
#
# COMPACT_ATOMS: atom_id res chain seq x y z
N MET A 1 2.59 28.73 -0.80
CA MET A 1 3.30 27.86 0.16
C MET A 1 3.68 26.60 -0.60
N VAL A 2 4.94 26.52 -1.03
CA VAL A 2 5.45 25.34 -1.74
C VAL A 2 5.77 24.33 -0.63
N GLY A 3 5.05 23.21 -0.60
CA GLY A 3 5.28 22.16 0.38
C GLY A 3 6.64 21.51 0.11
N SER A 4 7.48 21.43 1.14
CA SER A 4 8.75 20.69 1.08
C SER A 4 8.48 19.22 0.73
N PRO A 5 9.31 18.59 -0.11
CA PRO A 5 9.21 17.15 -0.36
C PRO A 5 9.46 16.35 0.94
N PRO A 6 8.85 15.16 1.09
CA PRO A 6 9.03 14.32 2.27
C PRO A 6 10.50 13.88 2.39
N ASN A 7 11.03 13.97 3.62
CA ASN A 7 12.42 13.70 3.96
C ASN A 7 12.82 12.24 3.63
N PHE A 8 14.02 12.11 3.08
CA PHE A 8 14.71 10.86 2.75
C PHE A 8 15.71 10.49 3.85
N VAL A 9 15.63 9.29 4.42
CA VAL A 9 16.72 8.66 5.22
C VAL A 9 16.58 7.14 5.02
N LYS A 10 17.60 6.40 4.55
CA LYS A 10 18.92 6.20 5.16
C LYS A 10 20.02 6.00 4.09
N GLY A 11 21.04 6.86 4.18
CA GLY A 11 22.00 7.16 3.12
C GLY A 11 21.92 8.66 2.85
N GLN A 12 22.34 9.49 3.81
CA GLN A 12 22.26 10.95 3.70
C GLN A 12 23.27 11.44 2.65
N ALA A 13 22.89 11.34 1.37
CA ALA A 13 23.42 12.20 0.34
C ALA A 13 22.84 13.59 0.60
N GLU A 14 23.68 14.56 0.98
CA GLU A 14 23.24 15.96 1.06
C GLU A 14 22.77 16.42 -0.32
N GLU A 15 21.82 17.37 -0.37
CA GLU A 15 21.34 17.97 -1.62
C GLU A 15 22.55 18.47 -2.44
N GLY A 16 22.84 17.80 -3.57
CA GLY A 16 24.03 18.06 -4.40
C GLY A 16 25.15 17.01 -4.31
N SER A 17 24.98 15.91 -3.58
CA SER A 17 25.95 14.80 -3.58
C SER A 17 25.93 14.03 -4.89
N VAL A 18 27.12 13.78 -5.45
CA VAL A 18 27.31 12.99 -6.66
C VAL A 18 27.45 11.52 -6.27
N VAL A 19 26.60 10.67 -6.82
CA VAL A 19 26.63 9.22 -6.62
C VAL A 19 27.62 8.63 -7.65
N PRO A 20 28.70 7.97 -7.22
CA PRO A 20 29.67 7.37 -8.13
C PRO A 20 29.03 6.34 -9.07
N GLU A 21 29.64 6.17 -10.25
CA GLU A 21 29.27 5.10 -11.18
C GLU A 21 29.46 3.73 -10.51
N GLY A 22 28.51 2.82 -10.71
CA GLY A 22 28.50 1.49 -10.09
C GLY A 22 27.92 1.42 -8.67
N GLU A 23 27.67 2.55 -8.01
CA GLU A 23 27.01 2.54 -6.70
C GLU A 23 25.50 2.37 -6.82
N SER A 24 24.93 1.81 -5.76
CA SER A 24 23.50 1.68 -5.58
C SER A 24 22.97 2.50 -4.42
N LEU A 25 21.87 3.20 -4.69
CA LEU A 25 21.14 3.97 -3.70
C LEU A 25 19.80 3.30 -3.43
N ASP A 26 19.56 3.07 -2.17
CA ASP A 26 18.31 2.51 -1.68
C ASP A 26 17.35 3.64 -1.32
N ILE A 27 16.28 3.76 -2.10
CA ILE A 27 15.18 4.67 -1.82
C ILE A 27 14.04 3.95 -1.08
N SER A 28 13.75 4.38 0.14
CA SER A 28 12.61 3.90 0.94
C SER A 28 11.72 5.06 1.39
N CYS A 29 10.42 4.80 1.58
CA CYS A 29 9.54 5.75 2.27
C CYS A 29 9.88 5.79 3.78
N ASP A 30 9.72 6.96 4.39
CA ASP A 30 9.90 7.13 5.84
C ASP A 30 8.72 6.51 6.62
N SER A 31 8.91 5.26 7.04
CA SER A 31 7.92 4.51 7.83
C SER A 31 7.70 5.10 9.22
N ASP A 32 8.72 5.73 9.82
CA ASP A 32 8.63 6.33 11.15
C ASP A 32 7.71 7.58 11.11
N SER A 33 7.69 8.27 9.97
CA SER A 33 6.74 9.36 9.69
C SER A 33 5.40 8.89 9.09
N GLY A 34 5.16 7.57 8.98
CA GLY A 34 3.89 7.00 8.54
C GLY A 34 3.68 6.99 7.02
N PHE A 35 4.75 7.10 6.23
CA PHE A 35 4.71 7.02 4.77
C PHE A 35 5.14 5.64 4.28
N PHE A 36 4.37 5.06 3.36
CA PHE A 36 4.63 3.72 2.84
C PHE A 36 4.53 3.70 1.31
N PRO A 37 5.27 2.79 0.65
CA PRO A 37 5.08 2.54 -0.77
C PRO A 37 3.69 1.90 -1.00
N PRO A 38 3.18 1.95 -2.24
CA PRO A 38 2.04 1.14 -2.67
C PRO A 38 2.16 -0.34 -2.25
N PHE A 39 1.07 -0.87 -1.69
CA PHE A 39 0.98 -2.27 -1.25
C PHE A 39 1.35 -3.27 -2.35
N GLY A 40 2.12 -4.30 -1.96
CA GLY A 40 2.66 -5.31 -2.89
C GLY A 40 4.00 -4.94 -3.50
N MET A 41 4.50 -3.71 -3.30
CA MET A 41 5.92 -3.42 -3.54
C MET A 41 6.75 -3.82 -2.31
N PRO A 42 7.94 -4.40 -2.52
CA PRO A 42 8.86 -4.67 -1.41
C PRO A 42 9.15 -3.38 -0.64
N ILE A 43 9.16 -3.50 0.69
CA ILE A 43 9.53 -2.40 1.62
C ILE A 43 11.05 -2.15 1.53
N GLU A 44 11.79 -3.16 1.05
CA GLU A 44 13.16 -3.01 0.63
C GLU A 44 13.23 -2.08 -0.57
N ALA A 45 14.02 -1.04 -0.38
CA ALA A 45 14.23 0.05 -1.26
C ALA A 45 14.39 -0.34 -2.74
N GLN A 46 13.98 0.57 -3.61
CA GLN A 46 14.46 0.51 -4.99
C GLN A 46 15.95 0.79 -4.97
N SER A 47 16.73 -0.23 -5.30
CA SER A 47 18.17 -0.10 -5.51
C SER A 47 18.39 0.51 -6.90
N LEU A 48 18.82 1.76 -6.92
CA LEU A 48 19.35 2.38 -8.13
C LEU A 48 20.65 1.66 -8.49
N VAL A 49 20.94 1.33 -9.75
CA VAL A 49 22.26 0.81 -10.13
C VAL A 49 22.78 1.62 -11.30
N CYS A 50 23.83 2.42 -11.06
CA CYS A 50 24.48 3.21 -12.09
C CYS A 50 25.36 2.32 -12.97
N ARG A 51 24.91 1.97 -14.17
CA ARG A 51 25.79 1.33 -15.18
C ARG A 51 26.15 2.36 -16.24
N GLY A 52 27.42 2.78 -16.30
CA GLY A 52 27.88 3.68 -17.35
C GLY A 52 28.05 2.99 -18.70
N ALA A 53 28.50 3.77 -19.68
CA ALA A 53 28.45 3.46 -21.11
C ALA A 53 29.29 2.27 -21.58
N GLN A 54 30.10 1.65 -20.72
CA GLN A 54 31.16 0.72 -21.16
C GLN A 54 30.76 -0.77 -21.22
N GLU A 55 29.59 -1.17 -20.73
CA GLU A 55 29.30 -2.60 -20.47
C GLU A 55 28.17 -3.23 -21.33
N GLY A 56 27.74 -2.60 -22.44
CA GLY A 56 27.02 -3.32 -23.52
C GLY A 56 25.75 -4.10 -23.15
N PHE A 57 25.03 -3.73 -22.07
CA PHE A 57 23.81 -4.45 -21.66
C PHE A 57 22.63 -4.21 -22.62
N SER A 58 21.96 -5.31 -23.00
CA SER A 58 20.88 -5.35 -24.01
C SER A 58 19.47 -5.20 -23.44
N GLN A 59 18.56 -4.71 -24.30
CA GLN A 59 17.16 -4.26 -24.10
C GLN A 59 16.13 -5.22 -23.47
N ARG A 60 16.46 -6.36 -22.83
CA ARG A 60 15.44 -7.40 -22.56
C ARG A 60 15.53 -8.16 -21.24
N VAL A 61 15.45 -7.46 -20.12
CA VAL A 61 14.95 -8.06 -18.87
C VAL A 61 13.96 -7.08 -18.23
N LEU A 62 12.70 -7.49 -18.17
CA LEU A 62 11.57 -6.79 -17.58
C LEU A 62 11.23 -7.50 -16.28
N GLU A 63 11.63 -6.92 -15.15
CA GLU A 63 11.00 -7.18 -13.85
C GLU A 63 10.66 -5.83 -13.23
N CYS A 64 9.38 -5.65 -12.89
CA CYS A 64 8.78 -4.36 -12.64
C CYS A 64 9.06 -3.86 -11.22
N PHE A 65 10.01 -2.93 -11.09
CA PHE A 65 10.05 -1.95 -10.00
C PHE A 65 10.48 -0.61 -10.61
N SER A 66 9.97 0.50 -10.09
CA SER A 66 10.33 1.84 -10.61
C SER A 66 11.85 1.99 -10.53
N THR A 67 12.50 2.32 -11.63
CA THR A 67 13.96 2.50 -11.69
C THR A 67 14.19 3.91 -12.20
N ALA A 68 14.83 4.78 -11.41
CA ALA A 68 15.31 6.05 -11.97
C ALA A 68 16.51 5.73 -12.89
N ILE A 69 16.39 6.09 -14.17
CA ILE A 69 17.45 5.96 -15.16
C ILE A 69 18.19 7.28 -15.22
N CYS A 70 19.51 7.27 -15.01
CA CYS A 70 20.35 8.45 -15.26
C CYS A 70 20.74 8.48 -16.75
N GLN A 71 20.34 9.52 -17.47
CA GLN A 71 20.74 9.78 -18.86
C GLN A 71 21.35 11.18 -18.95
N GLU A 72 22.59 11.26 -19.41
CA GLU A 72 23.29 12.54 -19.63
C GLU A 72 23.36 13.46 -18.39
N GLY A 73 23.36 12.87 -17.19
CA GLY A 73 23.39 13.61 -15.92
C GLY A 73 22.00 14.04 -15.42
N GLU A 74 20.93 13.69 -16.12
CA GLU A 74 19.55 13.88 -15.66
C GLU A 74 18.93 12.56 -15.22
N TRP A 75 18.27 12.57 -14.05
CA TRP A 75 17.55 11.42 -13.52
C TRP A 75 16.14 11.36 -14.11
N SER A 76 15.71 10.18 -14.56
CA SER A 76 14.32 9.98 -14.94
C SER A 76 13.42 10.17 -13.70
N PRO A 77 12.21 10.74 -13.88
CA PRO A 77 11.26 10.87 -12.78
C PRO A 77 11.00 9.51 -12.13
N LEU A 78 11.04 9.46 -10.80
CA LEU A 78 10.52 8.32 -10.05
C LEU A 78 9.00 8.31 -10.18
N ASP A 79 8.44 7.18 -10.61
CA ASP A 79 6.99 7.04 -10.80
C ASP A 79 6.27 6.49 -9.56
N PHE A 80 6.95 6.40 -8.42
CA PHE A 80 6.32 6.03 -7.17
C PHE A 80 6.21 7.21 -6.21
N LYS A 81 5.01 7.40 -5.66
CA LYS A 81 4.71 8.41 -4.66
C LYS A 81 4.49 7.71 -3.33
N CYS A 82 5.22 8.12 -2.31
CA CYS A 82 4.89 7.74 -0.94
C CYS A 82 3.54 8.39 -0.58
N ALA A 83 2.67 7.62 0.06
CA ALA A 83 1.36 8.09 0.49
C ALA A 83 1.17 7.77 1.98
N ARG A 84 0.25 8.48 2.61
CA ARG A 84 0.04 8.34 4.06
C ARG A 84 -0.58 6.99 4.39
N SER A 85 -0.15 6.45 5.52
CA SER A 85 -0.87 5.37 6.21
C SER A 85 -2.22 5.85 6.68
N CYS A 86 -3.18 4.93 6.67
CA CYS A 86 -4.46 5.16 7.29
C CYS A 86 -4.34 5.09 8.81
N SER A 87 -5.34 5.61 9.51
CA SER A 87 -5.52 5.29 10.94
C SER A 87 -5.74 3.78 11.13
N PRO A 88 -5.53 3.24 12.33
CA PRO A 88 -5.95 1.87 12.65
C PRO A 88 -7.38 1.60 12.18
N PHE A 89 -7.60 0.41 11.62
CA PHE A 89 -8.89 0.03 11.07
C PHE A 89 -9.94 -0.01 12.20
N PRO A 90 -11.09 0.69 12.09
CA PRO A 90 -12.06 0.79 13.19
C PRO A 90 -12.92 -0.48 13.25
N VAL A 91 -12.44 -1.48 13.97
CA VAL A 91 -13.09 -2.79 14.11
C VAL A 91 -14.43 -2.66 14.84
N GLU A 92 -14.54 -1.73 15.78
CA GLU A 92 -15.74 -1.49 16.57
C GLU A 92 -16.93 -1.11 15.67
N GLU A 93 -16.70 -0.28 14.65
CA GLU A 93 -17.73 0.09 13.67
C GLU A 93 -18.19 -1.09 12.80
N LEU A 94 -17.35 -2.11 12.60
CA LEU A 94 -17.74 -3.32 11.86
C LEU A 94 -18.66 -4.21 12.69
N GLU A 95 -18.34 -4.37 13.98
CA GLU A 95 -19.14 -5.17 14.91
C GLU A 95 -20.56 -4.61 15.05
N GLU A 96 -20.69 -3.28 15.13
CA GLU A 96 -21.99 -2.59 15.11
C GLU A 96 -22.81 -2.86 13.83
N ARG A 97 -22.13 -3.19 12.72
CA ARG A 97 -22.74 -3.54 11.43
C ARG A 97 -22.93 -5.04 11.23
N GLY A 98 -22.65 -5.85 12.26
CA GLY A 98 -22.72 -7.31 12.21
C GLY A 98 -21.70 -7.95 11.27
N ALA A 99 -20.66 -7.22 10.87
CA ALA A 99 -19.58 -7.72 10.01
C ALA A 99 -18.37 -8.12 10.86
N GLN A 100 -17.53 -9.00 10.32
CA GLN A 100 -16.28 -9.41 10.96
C GLN A 100 -15.13 -9.36 9.96
N VAL A 101 -13.93 -9.06 10.45
CA VAL A 101 -12.71 -9.11 9.63
C VAL A 101 -12.39 -10.56 9.27
N LYS A 102 -11.89 -10.76 8.05
CA LYS A 102 -11.43 -12.05 7.54
C LYS A 102 -9.90 -12.13 7.60
N ALA A 103 -9.37 -13.28 8.01
CA ALA A 103 -7.96 -13.68 8.00
C ALA A 103 -7.02 -13.05 9.05
N VAL A 104 -7.31 -11.87 9.60
CA VAL A 104 -6.51 -11.23 10.66
C VAL A 104 -7.37 -10.95 11.89
N SER A 105 -6.77 -11.00 13.08
CA SER A 105 -7.48 -10.69 14.33
C SER A 105 -7.65 -9.18 14.52
N ALA A 106 -8.60 -8.78 15.37
CA ALA A 106 -8.84 -7.38 15.69
C ALA A 106 -7.62 -6.74 16.37
N GLU A 107 -6.89 -7.51 17.19
CA GLU A 107 -5.68 -7.08 17.88
C GLU A 107 -4.54 -6.86 16.89
N GLU A 108 -4.36 -7.77 15.93
CA GLU A 108 -3.31 -7.68 14.92
C GLU A 108 -3.49 -6.42 14.05
N LEU A 109 -4.74 -6.12 13.65
CA LEU A 109 -5.10 -4.90 12.92
C LEU A 109 -4.76 -3.61 13.68
N LYS A 110 -4.82 -3.64 15.01
CA LYS A 110 -4.49 -2.49 15.86
C LYS A 110 -2.99 -2.36 16.09
N SER A 111 -2.26 -3.47 16.13
CA SER A 111 -0.84 -3.49 16.52
C SER A 111 0.14 -3.48 15.35
N SER A 112 -0.28 -3.85 14.14
CA SER A 112 0.62 -4.02 13.00
C SER A 112 0.55 -2.85 12.01
N PRO A 113 1.60 -2.00 11.91
CA PRO A 113 1.65 -0.88 10.96
C PRO A 113 1.46 -1.25 9.51
N LEU A 114 1.86 -2.47 9.14
CA LEU A 114 1.71 -2.98 7.78
C LEU A 114 0.24 -3.17 7.38
N LEU A 115 -0.65 -3.38 8.35
CA LEU A 115 -2.08 -3.62 8.09
C LEU A 115 -2.88 -2.34 7.86
N TYR A 116 -2.30 -1.17 8.15
CA TYR A 116 -2.89 0.14 7.83
C TYR A 116 -1.97 1.03 6.97
N ALA A 117 -0.91 0.45 6.43
CA ALA A 117 -0.06 1.08 5.43
C ALA A 117 -0.86 1.46 4.17
N HIS A 118 -0.34 2.42 3.41
CA HIS A 118 -0.96 2.78 2.14
C HIS A 118 -1.11 1.56 1.22
N GLY A 119 -2.30 1.41 0.63
CA GLY A 119 -2.65 0.30 -0.23
C GLY A 119 -3.03 -0.98 0.50
N ALA A 120 -2.89 -1.06 1.83
CA ALA A 120 -3.34 -2.19 2.61
C ALA A 120 -4.82 -2.48 2.34
N VAL A 121 -5.18 -3.77 2.30
CA VAL A 121 -6.54 -4.23 2.03
C VAL A 121 -7.04 -5.03 3.21
N VAL A 122 -8.13 -4.58 3.82
CA VAL A 122 -8.84 -5.32 4.87
C VAL A 122 -10.07 -5.96 4.24
N THR A 123 -10.16 -7.28 4.32
CA THR A 123 -11.35 -8.02 3.88
C THR A 123 -12.25 -8.24 5.08
N MET A 124 -13.52 -7.85 4.96
CA MET A 124 -14.58 -8.13 5.93
C MET A 124 -15.62 -9.06 5.32
N SER A 125 -16.33 -9.78 6.20
CA SER A 125 -17.32 -10.78 5.82
C SER A 125 -18.49 -10.77 6.79
N CYS A 126 -19.65 -11.21 6.31
CA CYS A 126 -20.77 -11.49 7.19
C CYS A 126 -20.56 -12.83 7.91
N PRO A 127 -20.99 -12.96 9.17
CA PRO A 127 -21.09 -14.24 9.85
C PRO A 127 -21.95 -15.24 9.08
N SER A 128 -21.78 -16.53 9.38
CA SER A 128 -22.54 -17.59 8.72
C SER A 128 -24.05 -17.39 8.88
N GLY A 129 -24.79 -17.46 7.77
CA GLY A 129 -26.24 -17.25 7.75
C GLY A 129 -26.69 -15.79 7.63
N MET A 130 -25.76 -14.84 7.56
CA MET A 130 -26.02 -13.42 7.31
C MET A 130 -25.51 -13.02 5.92
N ALA A 131 -26.08 -11.94 5.38
CA ALA A 131 -25.64 -11.34 4.13
C ALA A 131 -25.84 -9.82 4.17
N GLY A 132 -25.15 -9.12 3.28
CA GLY A 132 -25.37 -7.71 2.98
C GLY A 132 -26.78 -7.48 2.42
N MET A 133 -27.21 -6.21 2.41
CA MET A 133 -28.53 -5.82 1.90
C MET A 133 -28.77 -6.22 0.43
N ARG A 134 -27.72 -6.46 -0.37
CA ARG A 134 -27.83 -6.95 -1.75
C ARG A 134 -27.28 -8.37 -1.90
N GLY A 135 -27.21 -9.12 -0.80
CA GLY A 135 -26.71 -10.49 -0.77
C GLY A 135 -25.18 -10.61 -0.71
N GLU A 136 -24.44 -9.53 -0.45
CA GLU A 136 -22.98 -9.58 -0.36
C GLU A 136 -22.53 -10.38 0.86
N ALA A 137 -21.66 -11.37 0.67
CA ALA A 137 -21.07 -12.11 1.79
C ALA A 137 -19.89 -11.37 2.45
N GLY A 138 -19.39 -10.30 1.84
CA GLY A 138 -18.23 -9.56 2.30
C GLY A 138 -17.88 -8.35 1.44
N GLN A 139 -16.89 -7.58 1.91
CA GLN A 139 -16.34 -6.41 1.23
C GLN A 139 -14.83 -6.36 1.45
N ALA A 140 -14.08 -5.89 0.46
CA ALA A 140 -12.68 -5.51 0.64
C ALA A 140 -12.59 -3.98 0.68
N VAL A 141 -11.81 -3.44 1.63
CA VAL A 141 -11.65 -2.01 1.84
C VAL A 141 -10.17 -1.68 1.80
N LYS A 142 -9.78 -0.77 0.90
CA LYS A 142 -8.40 -0.38 0.68
C LYS A 142 -8.05 0.91 1.44
N CYS A 143 -6.82 1.00 1.94
CA CYS A 143 -6.24 2.23 2.42
C CYS A 143 -5.72 3.06 1.23
N PHE A 144 -6.22 4.28 1.05
CA PHE A 144 -5.78 5.19 0.01
C PHE A 144 -5.46 6.57 0.59
N ASP A 145 -4.19 6.97 0.46
CA ASP A 145 -3.64 8.24 0.96
C ASP A 145 -4.18 8.69 2.33
N GLY A 146 -3.97 7.84 3.34
CA GLY A 146 -4.37 8.10 4.72
C GLY A 146 -5.86 7.94 5.03
N LYS A 147 -6.67 7.48 4.07
CA LYS A 147 -8.09 7.24 4.25
C LYS A 147 -8.50 5.85 3.81
N TRP A 148 -9.26 5.17 4.66
CA TRP A 148 -9.92 3.93 4.26
C TRP A 148 -11.05 4.23 3.27
N GLU A 149 -11.24 3.34 2.30
CA GLU A 149 -12.43 3.33 1.44
C GLU A 149 -13.72 3.21 2.26
N GLU A 150 -14.85 3.59 1.65
CA GLU A 150 -16.15 3.53 2.31
C GLU A 150 -16.57 2.09 2.63
N ARG A 151 -16.95 1.87 3.88
CA ARG A 151 -17.50 0.60 4.37
C ARG A 151 -19.01 0.58 4.11
N THR A 152 -19.43 -0.19 3.11
CA THR A 152 -20.84 -0.30 2.70
C THR A 152 -21.48 -1.61 3.15
N LEU A 153 -20.69 -2.61 3.56
CA LEU A 153 -21.21 -3.86 4.09
C LEU A 153 -21.99 -3.62 5.40
N HIS A 154 -23.23 -4.07 5.40
CA HIS A 154 -24.08 -4.11 6.59
C HIS A 154 -24.78 -5.46 6.61
N CYS A 155 -24.39 -6.32 7.53
CA CYS A 155 -24.84 -7.70 7.58
C CYS A 155 -26.17 -7.78 8.31
N THR A 156 -27.20 -8.27 7.62
CA THR A 156 -28.52 -8.45 8.22
C THR A 156 -28.87 -9.94 8.27
N GLY A 157 -29.54 -10.33 9.35
CA GLY A 157 -30.03 -11.69 9.53
C GLY A 157 -31.31 -11.93 8.75
N ARG A 158 -31.17 -12.40 7.50
CA ARG A 158 -32.08 -13.31 6.74
C ARG A 158 -32.00 -13.05 5.23
N HIS A 159 -31.34 -13.94 4.51
CA HIS A 159 -31.59 -14.17 3.07
C HIS A 159 -31.84 -15.66 2.74
N ALA A 160 -32.08 -16.51 3.76
CA ALA A 160 -32.30 -17.95 3.54
C ALA A 160 -33.76 -18.33 3.18
N GLU A 161 -34.72 -17.39 3.20
CA GLU A 161 -36.14 -17.74 2.95
C GLU A 161 -36.81 -17.00 1.78
N MET A 162 -36.14 -16.05 1.11
CA MET A 162 -36.75 -15.32 -0.03
C MET A 162 -36.01 -15.63 -1.32
N CYS A 163 -36.41 -16.73 -2.00
CA CYS A 163 -36.41 -16.94 -3.47
C CYS A 163 -36.53 -18.44 -3.88
N PHE A 164 -37.41 -19.21 -3.22
CA PHE A 164 -37.86 -20.51 -3.75
C PHE A 164 -39.39 -20.63 -3.59
N GLU A 165 -40.15 -19.65 -4.06
CA GLU A 165 -41.53 -19.92 -4.45
C GLU A 165 -41.52 -20.34 -5.92
N LYS A 166 -41.86 -21.61 -6.13
CA LYS A 166 -42.01 -22.27 -7.44
C LYS A 166 -43.30 -21.86 -8.13
#